data_AF-G7Y834-F1
#
_entry.id   AF-G7Y834-F1
#
_cell.length_a   1.000
_cell.length_b   1.000
_cell.length_c   1.000
_cell.angle_alpha   90.00
_cell.angle_beta   90.00
_cell.angle_gamma   90.00
#
_symmetry.space_group_name_H-M   'P 1'
#
loop_
_entity.id
_entity.type
_entity.pdbx_description
1 polymer ?
#
loop_
_entity_poly.entity_id
_entity_poly.type
_entity_poly.pdbx_seq_one_letter_code
_entity_poly.pdbx_strand_id
1 'polypeptide(L)'
;MSQTGLAKNPGELWLHGIGPRAIERCVELALHLQNRLYPGHISTSVRTSTCATVRQAIAAVEPGSVSVTEQEQPKSAIHIQLCLIPTRG
;
A
#
# COMPACT_ATOMS: atom_id res chain seq x y z
N MET A 1 9.06 -17.66 38.69
CA MET A 1 8.02 -17.29 37.71
C MET A 1 8.69 -16.47 36.61
N SER A 2 8.98 -17.06 35.45
CA SER A 2 9.67 -16.37 34.36
C SER A 2 8.68 -15.49 33.61
N GLN A 3 8.93 -14.17 33.61
CA GLN A 3 8.30 -13.24 32.66
C GLN A 3 8.67 -13.70 31.25
N THR A 4 7.72 -14.34 30.55
CA THR A 4 7.83 -14.60 29.13
C THR A 4 7.82 -13.27 28.40
N GLY A 5 8.92 -12.97 27.71
CA GLY A 5 9.14 -11.70 27.04
C GLY A 5 8.01 -11.34 26.08
N LEU A 6 7.37 -10.20 26.34
CA LEU A 6 6.56 -9.49 25.36
C LEU A 6 7.41 -9.35 24.09
N ALA A 7 6.90 -9.83 22.95
CA ALA A 7 7.56 -9.67 21.67
C ALA A 7 7.89 -8.18 21.45
N LYS A 8 9.19 -7.85 21.32
CA LYS A 8 9.70 -6.47 21.28
C LYS A 8 9.19 -5.65 20.10
N ASN A 9 8.62 -6.29 19.08
CA ASN A 9 7.92 -5.62 18.00
C ASN A 9 6.53 -6.24 17.86
N PRO A 10 5.46 -5.52 18.19
CA PRO A 10 4.15 -5.92 17.75
C PRO A 10 4.18 -5.96 16.21
N GLY A 11 3.69 -7.05 15.61
CA GLY A 11 3.78 -7.25 14.16
C GLY A 11 3.27 -6.03 13.38
N GLU A 12 4.00 -5.67 12.32
CA GLU A 12 3.61 -4.59 11.42
C GLU A 12 3.30 -5.10 10.02
N LEU A 13 2.39 -4.40 9.35
CA LEU A 13 2.01 -4.63 7.95
C LEU A 13 1.99 -3.30 7.22
N TRP A 14 2.40 -3.30 5.95
CA TRP A 14 2.33 -2.15 5.07
C TRP A 14 1.37 -2.38 3.91
N LEU A 15 0.51 -1.41 3.66
CA LEU A 15 -0.33 -1.34 2.47
C LEU A 15 0.22 -0.27 1.53
N HIS A 16 0.39 -0.64 0.26
CA HIS A 16 0.87 0.24 -0.80
C HIS A 16 -0.15 0.33 -1.92
N GLY A 17 -0.53 1.55 -2.28
CA GLY A 17 -1.46 1.81 -3.38
C GLY A 17 -0.89 2.85 -4.33
N ILE A 18 -0.84 2.55 -5.64
CA ILE A 18 -0.37 3.46 -6.69
C ILE A 18 -1.52 3.75 -7.65
N GLY A 19 -1.85 5.03 -7.82
CA GLY A 19 -3.00 5.48 -8.61
C GLY A 19 -4.33 5.43 -7.83
N PRO A 20 -5.36 6.12 -8.33
CA PRO A 20 -6.55 6.48 -7.55
C PRO A 20 -7.30 5.27 -6.97
N ARG A 21 -7.58 4.25 -7.80
CA ARG A 21 -8.34 3.06 -7.36
C ARG A 21 -7.59 2.23 -6.31
N ALA A 22 -6.28 2.11 -6.43
CA ALA A 22 -5.48 1.35 -5.46
C ALA A 22 -5.38 2.11 -4.14
N ILE A 23 -5.21 3.44 -4.20
CA ILE A 23 -5.22 4.31 -3.02
C ILE A 23 -6.53 4.17 -2.25
N GLU A 24 -7.68 4.29 -2.93
CA GLU A 24 -9.00 4.13 -2.32
C GLU A 24 -9.14 2.79 -1.60
N ARG A 25 -8.71 1.69 -2.24
CA ARG A 25 -8.77 0.34 -1.65
C ARG A 25 -7.85 0.18 -0.44
N CYS A 26 -6.64 0.74 -0.47
CA CYS A 26 -5.75 0.73 0.69
C CYS A 26 -6.37 1.46 1.89
N VAL A 27 -6.96 2.64 1.65
CA VAL A 27 -7.62 3.43 2.70
C VAL A 27 -8.82 2.67 3.27
N GLU A 28 -9.67 2.12 2.41
CA GLU A 28 -10.83 1.33 2.81
C GLU A 28 -10.43 0.13 3.69
N LEU A 29 -9.43 -0.64 3.25
CA LEU A 29 -8.94 -1.81 3.98
C LEU A 29 -8.34 -1.42 5.34
N ALA A 30 -7.52 -0.36 5.39
CA ALA A 30 -6.93 0.12 6.63
C ALA A 30 -8.01 0.54 7.64
N LEU A 31 -9.02 1.29 7.20
CA LEU A 31 -10.11 1.73 8.07
C LEU A 31 -10.96 0.56 8.56
N HIS A 32 -11.20 -0.46 7.73
CA HIS A 32 -11.93 -1.66 8.14
C HIS A 32 -11.14 -2.45 9.18
N LEU A 33 -9.85 -2.66 8.96
CA LEU A 33 -8.98 -3.35 9.91
C LEU A 33 -8.94 -2.62 11.26
N GLN A 34 -8.71 -1.31 11.24
CA GLN A 34 -8.56 -0.50 12.45
C GLN A 34 -9.87 -0.36 13.24
N ASN A 35 -10.98 -0.07 12.56
CA ASN A 35 -12.19 0.38 13.26
C ASN A 35 -13.26 -0.69 13.40
N ARG A 36 -13.25 -1.72 12.53
CA ARG A 36 -14.29 -2.76 12.51
C ARG A 36 -13.77 -4.10 13.02
N LEU A 37 -12.64 -4.57 12.47
CA LEU A 37 -12.15 -5.92 12.76
C LEU A 37 -11.31 -5.97 14.04
N TYR A 38 -10.46 -4.96 14.27
CA TYR A 38 -9.52 -4.94 15.39
C TYR A 38 -9.54 -3.59 16.14
N PRO A 39 -10.71 -3.12 16.63
CA PRO A 39 -10.84 -1.83 17.29
C PRO A 39 -9.92 -1.74 18.51
N GLY A 40 -9.09 -0.69 18.56
CA GLY A 40 -8.13 -0.46 19.65
C GLY A 40 -6.90 -1.37 19.65
N HIS A 41 -6.76 -2.26 18.68
CA HIS A 41 -5.63 -3.20 18.57
C HIS A 41 -4.69 -2.87 17.41
N ILE A 42 -5.08 -1.96 16.51
CA ILE A 42 -4.27 -1.51 15.38
C ILE A 42 -4.15 0.02 15.42
N SER A 43 -2.93 0.51 15.26
CA SER A 43 -2.62 1.91 14.97
C SER A 43 -2.22 2.07 13.50
N THR A 44 -2.67 3.15 12.87
CA THR A 44 -2.38 3.47 11.45
C THR A 44 -1.51 4.70 11.32
N SER A 45 -0.49 4.66 10.46
CA SER A 45 0.22 5.86 9.99
C SER A 45 0.19 5.91 8.46
N VAL A 46 0.09 7.13 7.89
CA VAL A 46 -0.11 7.32 6.44
C VAL A 46 0.97 8.23 5.89
N ARG A 47 1.55 7.85 4.76
CA ARG A 47 2.49 8.65 3.97
C ARG A 47 2.08 8.66 2.51
N THR A 48 2.38 9.75 1.82
CA THR A 48 2.14 9.90 0.38
C THR A 48 3.45 10.12 -0.35
N SER A 49 3.52 9.63 -1.58
CA SER A 49 4.67 9.87 -2.48
C SER A 49 4.22 9.92 -3.94
N THR A 50 5.16 10.16 -4.84
CA THR A 50 4.97 10.05 -6.29
C THR A 50 5.85 8.92 -6.79
N CYS A 51 5.25 7.96 -7.51
CA CYS A 51 5.95 6.84 -8.13
C CYS A 51 6.08 7.08 -9.63
N ALA A 52 7.29 7.01 -10.16
CA ALA A 52 7.51 7.01 -11.60
C ALA A 52 6.99 5.70 -12.19
N THR A 53 6.04 5.77 -13.12
CA THR A 53 5.57 4.60 -13.87
C THR A 53 5.81 4.81 -15.34
N VAL A 54 6.00 3.74 -16.10
CA VAL A 54 6.17 3.82 -17.55
C VAL A 54 4.91 3.26 -18.21
N ARG A 55 4.32 4.04 -19.11
CA ARG A 55 3.24 3.58 -19.98
C ARG A 55 3.84 3.25 -21.34
N GLN A 56 3.69 1.99 -21.76
CA GLN A 56 3.96 1.58 -23.12
C GLN A 56 2.71 1.79 -23.97
N ALA A 57 2.86 2.50 -25.10
CA ALA A 57 1.86 2.60 -26.15
C ALA A 57 2.36 1.86 -27.38
N ILE A 58 1.52 0.97 -27.90
CA ILE A 58 1.82 0.09 -29.03
C ILE A 58 0.89 0.49 -30.17
N ALA A 59 1.45 0.80 -31.35
CA ALA A 59 0.68 1.14 -32.53
C ALA A 59 1.11 0.28 -33.73
N ALA A 60 0.14 -0.19 -34.51
CA ALA A 60 0.40 -0.80 -35.80
C ALA A 60 0.66 0.32 -36.82
N VAL A 61 1.79 0.26 -37.52
CA VAL A 61 2.23 1.33 -38.43
C VAL A 61 2.04 0.92 -39.89
N GLU A 62 2.40 -0.32 -40.23
CA GLU A 62 2.19 -0.94 -41.53
C GLU A 62 1.87 -2.44 -41.36
N PRO A 63 1.37 -3.14 -42.40
CA PRO A 63 1.14 -4.59 -42.32
C PRO A 63 2.41 -5.34 -41.92
N GLY A 64 2.40 -5.92 -40.72
CA GLY A 64 3.55 -6.66 -40.15
C GLY A 64 4.54 -5.81 -39.34
N SER A 65 4.31 -4.50 -39.17
CA SER A 65 5.16 -3.63 -38.34
C SER A 65 4.41 -3.01 -37.16
N VAL A 66 5.13 -2.88 -36.03
CA VAL A 66 4.61 -2.32 -34.78
C VAL A 66 5.60 -1.29 -34.26
N SER A 67 5.11 -0.12 -33.86
CA SER A 67 5.88 0.85 -33.10
C SER A 67 5.53 0.76 -31.61
N VAL A 68 6.55 0.84 -30.76
CA VAL A 68 6.40 0.89 -29.31
C VAL A 68 7.00 2.20 -28.83
N THR A 69 6.20 2.98 -28.11
CA THR A 69 6.63 4.23 -27.47
C THR A 69 6.45 4.11 -25.97
N GLU A 70 7.47 4.50 -25.22
CA GLU A 70 7.42 4.56 -23.76
C GLU A 70 7.24 6.00 -23.31
N GLN A 71 6.36 6.21 -22.34
CA GLN A 71 6.15 7.52 -21.74
C GLN A 71 6.18 7.39 -20.22
N GLU A 72 7.02 8.20 -19.57
CA GLU A 72 6.96 8.36 -18.12
C GLU A 72 5.62 8.99 -17.72
N GLN A 73 4.94 8.34 -16.79
CA GLN A 73 3.69 8.77 -16.20
C GLN A 73 3.83 8.69 -14.68
N PRO A 74 4.17 9.80 -14.00
CA PRO A 74 4.18 9.82 -12.55
C PRO A 74 2.76 9.56 -12.02
N LYS A 75 2.66 8.73 -10.97
CA LYS A 75 1.40 8.44 -10.29
C LYS A 75 1.54 8.72 -8.80
N SER A 76 0.51 9.29 -8.21
CA SER A 76 0.41 9.40 -6.76
C SER A 76 0.39 8.02 -6.12
N ALA A 77 1.02 7.91 -4.94
CA ALA A 77 1.08 6.69 -4.15
C ALA A 77 0.77 6.98 -2.67
N ILE A 78 0.19 5.97 -2.00
CA ILE A 78 -0.05 5.95 -0.56
C ILE A 78 0.68 4.77 0.08
N HIS A 79 1.19 4.98 1.29
CA HIS A 79 1.81 3.97 2.13
C HIS A 79 1.13 4.03 3.49
N ILE A 80 0.42 2.97 3.87
CA ILE A 80 -0.28 2.89 5.15
C ILE A 80 0.40 1.82 5.99
N GLN A 81 0.97 2.24 7.11
CA GLN A 81 1.52 1.32 8.11
C GLN A 81 0.41 0.94 9.07
N LEU A 82 0.26 -0.35 9.32
CA LEU A 82 -0.62 -0.94 10.31
C LEU A 82 0.26 -1.59 11.39
N CYS A 83 0.26 -1.02 12.59
CA CYS A 83 1.02 -1.55 13.73
C CYS A 83 0.05 -2.16 14.72
N LEU A 84 0.32 -3.38 15.17
CA LEU A 84 -0.37 -3.94 16.32
C LEU A 84 -0.06 -3.10 17.56
N ILE A 85 -1.08 -2.82 18.37
CA ILE A 85 -0.92 -2.16 19.66
C ILE A 85 -0.66 -3.28 20.68
N PRO A 86 0.45 -3.23 21.44
CA PRO A 86 0.70 -4.24 22.47
C PRO A 86 -0.43 -4.24 23.50
N THR A 87 -1.21 -5.32 23.54
CA THR A 87 -2.15 -5.57 24.63
C THR A 87 -1.36 -6.13 25.80
N ARG A 88 -1.52 -5.52 27.00
CA ARG A 88 -1.01 -6.14 28.23
C ARG A 88 -1.75 -7.47 28.42
N GLY A 89 -1.02 -8.58 28.38
CA GLY A 89 -1.53 -9.90 28.77
C GLY A 89 -1.64 -10.04 30.27
#